data_AF-A0A954MHK8-F1
#
_entry.id   AF-A0A954MHK8-F1
#
_cell.length_a   1.000
_cell.length_b   1.000
_cell.length_c   1.000
_cell.angle_alpha   90.00
_cell.angle_beta   90.00
_cell.angle_gamma   90.00
#
_symmetry.space_group_name_H-M   'P 1'
#
loop_
_entity.id
_entity.type
_entity.pdbx_description
1 polymer ?
#
loop_
_entity_poly.entity_id
_entity_poly.type
_entity_poly.pdbx_seq_one_letter_code
_entity_poly.pdbx_strand_id
1 'polypeptide(L)'
;MSPSRILRSLIACLLIIQTPLCFGAEPQWQSLLPHIDLKQDTVAGEWQIAGQELQVGAAAGARLMLPVAPQGEYDLEVSFTRKTGVHSVALIFSHGGKQATFEVDAWGGHLAGLQQIGGQDVRQNPTRSTHQLENGQRYTMTVEVRSDSVRGLLDGKQIAIHRTTGADLSLLDVWRLPQANSLGIGVWDSAATIHQLRVRPLEGAPLQMARANPERTQPAPSTRPMVPTPTPAPAQPVTRTVNGKRALIVIANQDFFYREYADPRAELERAGIRVTVAAGRKAVCRPHDGSGQGADGGLVTPDLALSDVKAADFDAILFSGGWGASMYQFAFTGRYDNPIYNGDPQTKSQVNRVINEFLSAGKPTCALCNAVSVLAWARVDGRSPLQGKLVCAPTRAAPSGVYNGQRAQPSCRWHPETNGARMSPAGSIGRPGTAEDDVAIDGLIITGEDDISAREMGRRIVQVLAQK
;
A
#
# COMPACT_ATOMS: atom_id res chain seq x y z
N MET A 1 100.00 -39.38 -7.24
CA MET A 1 99.50 -37.99 -7.21
C MET A 1 98.00 -38.03 -6.94
N SER A 2 97.60 -37.44 -5.81
CA SER A 2 96.24 -37.12 -5.35
C SER A 2 95.52 -36.15 -6.32
N PRO A 3 94.25 -35.74 -6.12
CA PRO A 3 93.03 -36.45 -5.68
C PRO A 3 91.77 -36.04 -6.51
N SER A 4 90.59 -36.44 -6.02
CA SER A 4 89.24 -35.84 -6.20
C SER A 4 88.29 -36.65 -7.08
N ARG A 5 87.01 -36.86 -6.74
CA ARG A 5 86.18 -36.38 -5.62
C ARG A 5 84.97 -37.31 -5.50
N ILE A 6 84.54 -37.46 -4.26
CA ILE A 6 83.30 -38.10 -3.81
C ILE A 6 82.08 -37.34 -4.35
N LEU A 7 81.07 -38.03 -4.91
CA LEU A 7 79.68 -37.63 -4.69
C LEU A 7 78.70 -38.80 -4.92
N ARG A 8 78.09 -39.25 -3.82
CA ARG A 8 76.91 -40.13 -3.80
C ARG A 8 75.71 -39.32 -4.29
N SER A 9 75.09 -39.71 -5.41
CA SER A 9 73.76 -39.21 -5.78
C SER A 9 72.71 -39.91 -4.92
N LEU A 10 72.27 -39.24 -3.86
CA LEU A 10 70.97 -39.49 -3.24
C LEU A 10 69.91 -38.85 -4.13
N ILE A 11 69.10 -39.67 -4.79
CA ILE A 11 67.86 -39.24 -5.44
C ILE A 11 66.91 -38.82 -4.30
N ALA A 12 66.87 -37.53 -4.01
CA ALA A 12 65.78 -36.94 -3.25
C ALA A 12 64.57 -36.88 -4.19
N CYS A 13 63.65 -37.83 -4.02
CA CYS A 13 62.32 -37.76 -4.58
C CYS A 13 61.62 -36.57 -3.90
N LEU A 14 61.72 -35.38 -4.50
CA LEU A 14 60.92 -34.23 -4.12
C LEU A 14 59.49 -34.54 -4.55
N LEU A 15 58.72 -35.16 -3.64
CA LEU A 15 57.27 -35.15 -3.69
C LEU A 15 56.85 -33.68 -3.60
N ILE A 16 56.75 -33.03 -4.76
CA ILE A 16 55.91 -31.84 -4.89
C ILE A 16 54.50 -32.36 -4.66
N ILE A 17 54.04 -32.31 -3.42
CA ILE A 17 52.62 -32.27 -3.12
C ILE A 17 52.17 -30.94 -3.73
N GLN A 18 51.86 -30.95 -5.03
CA GLN A 18 50.88 -30.02 -5.56
C GLN A 18 49.58 -30.45 -4.91
N THR A 19 49.34 -29.95 -3.69
CA THR A 19 47.98 -29.69 -3.28
C THR A 19 47.38 -28.92 -4.45
N PRO A 20 46.34 -29.44 -5.13
CA PRO A 20 45.59 -28.55 -5.99
C PRO A 20 45.13 -27.46 -5.03
N LEU A 21 45.60 -26.23 -5.25
CA LEU A 21 44.82 -25.07 -4.91
C LEU A 21 43.52 -25.29 -5.67
N CYS A 22 42.58 -25.97 -5.03
CA CYS A 22 41.18 -25.88 -5.37
C CYS A 22 40.86 -24.40 -5.17
N PHE A 23 41.06 -23.61 -6.23
CA PHE A 23 40.26 -22.42 -6.43
C PHE A 23 38.83 -22.95 -6.45
N GLY A 24 38.16 -22.91 -5.30
CA GLY A 24 36.71 -22.95 -5.25
C GLY A 24 36.26 -21.93 -6.29
N ALA A 25 35.43 -22.34 -7.25
CA ALA A 25 34.94 -21.44 -8.26
C ALA A 25 34.41 -20.19 -7.56
N GLU A 26 34.93 -19.01 -7.91
CA GLU A 26 34.48 -17.78 -7.25
C GLU A 26 32.95 -17.71 -7.29
N PRO A 27 32.30 -17.30 -6.19
CA PRO A 27 30.86 -17.10 -6.14
C PRO A 27 30.35 -16.37 -7.39
N GLN A 28 29.58 -17.08 -8.23
CA GLN A 28 29.05 -16.51 -9.47
C GLN A 28 27.66 -15.95 -9.26
N TRP A 29 27.40 -14.80 -9.88
CA TRP A 29 26.06 -14.24 -10.00
C TRP A 29 25.17 -15.11 -10.89
N GLN A 30 23.99 -15.46 -10.39
CA GLN A 30 22.98 -16.22 -11.10
C GLN A 30 21.78 -15.32 -11.38
N SER A 31 21.42 -15.18 -12.66
CA SER A 31 20.25 -14.39 -13.07
C SER A 31 18.97 -15.13 -12.69
N LEU A 32 18.01 -14.42 -12.09
CA LEU A 32 16.75 -14.98 -11.63
C LEU A 32 15.60 -14.72 -12.62
N LEU A 33 15.66 -13.64 -13.41
CA LEU A 33 14.59 -13.27 -14.35
C LEU A 33 14.18 -14.41 -15.30
N PRO A 34 15.10 -15.21 -15.89
CA PRO A 34 14.72 -16.32 -16.79
C PRO A 34 13.98 -17.46 -16.09
N HIS A 35 14.02 -17.53 -14.76
CA HIS A 35 13.45 -18.62 -13.97
C HIS A 35 12.11 -18.26 -13.31
N ILE A 36 11.70 -17.00 -13.41
CA ILE A 36 10.43 -16.49 -12.87
C ILE A 36 9.26 -17.08 -13.68
N ASP A 37 8.34 -17.72 -12.97
CA ASP A 37 7.03 -18.10 -13.49
C ASP A 37 5.97 -17.21 -12.82
N LEU A 38 5.46 -16.22 -13.55
CA LEU A 38 4.50 -15.26 -13.02
C LEU A 38 3.21 -15.90 -12.48
N LYS A 39 2.84 -17.11 -12.89
CA LYS A 39 1.67 -17.80 -12.34
C LYS A 39 1.94 -18.38 -10.95
N GLN A 40 3.18 -18.74 -10.66
CA GLN A 40 3.58 -19.37 -9.40
C GLN A 40 4.20 -18.38 -8.41
N ASP A 41 4.96 -17.42 -8.94
CA ASP A 41 5.86 -16.55 -8.17
C ASP A 41 5.20 -15.22 -7.79
N THR A 42 4.16 -14.79 -8.53
CA THR A 42 3.43 -13.56 -8.20
C THR A 42 2.66 -13.74 -6.90
N VAL A 43 2.95 -12.87 -5.93
CA VAL A 43 2.19 -12.82 -4.67
C VAL A 43 1.14 -11.72 -4.73
N ALA A 44 1.53 -10.54 -5.23
CA ALA A 44 0.64 -9.40 -5.42
C ALA A 44 1.16 -8.45 -6.51
N GLY A 45 0.26 -7.69 -7.14
CA GLY A 45 0.58 -6.74 -8.21
C GLY A 45 0.47 -7.33 -9.62
N GLU A 46 0.36 -6.46 -10.61
CA GLU A 46 0.34 -6.85 -12.02
C GLU A 46 1.77 -6.89 -12.56
N TRP A 47 2.33 -8.10 -12.58
CA TRP A 47 3.65 -8.35 -13.13
C TRP A 47 3.55 -8.87 -14.56
N GLN A 48 4.45 -8.41 -15.41
CA GLN A 48 4.53 -8.85 -16.80
C GLN A 48 5.99 -8.99 -17.24
N ILE A 49 6.28 -10.01 -18.05
CA ILE A 49 7.56 -10.14 -18.72
C ILE A 49 7.43 -9.43 -20.08
N ALA A 50 8.25 -8.42 -20.30
CA ALA A 50 8.33 -7.67 -21.55
C ALA A 50 9.75 -7.83 -22.13
N GLY A 51 9.92 -8.80 -23.03
CA GLY A 51 11.25 -9.17 -23.53
C GLY A 51 12.08 -9.83 -22.43
N GLN A 52 13.22 -9.22 -22.07
CA GLN A 52 14.12 -9.71 -21.00
C GLN A 52 13.92 -8.98 -19.67
N GLU A 53 12.95 -8.05 -19.60
CA GLU A 53 12.67 -7.25 -18.42
C GLU A 53 11.39 -7.71 -17.74
N LEU A 54 11.34 -7.52 -16.42
CA LEU A 54 10.15 -7.72 -15.61
C LEU A 54 9.55 -6.36 -15.29
N GLN A 55 8.28 -6.15 -15.57
CA GLN A 55 7.59 -4.89 -15.31
C GLN A 55 6.49 -5.11 -14.29
N VAL A 56 6.23 -4.08 -13.49
CA VAL A 56 5.14 -4.07 -12.52
C VAL A 56 4.39 -2.75 -12.60
N GLY A 57 3.07 -2.82 -12.60
CA GLY A 57 2.20 -1.65 -12.45
C GLY A 57 2.22 -1.11 -11.02
N ALA A 58 1.83 0.15 -10.84
CA ALA A 58 1.64 0.70 -9.49
C ALA A 58 0.53 -0.07 -8.76
N ALA A 59 0.89 -0.72 -7.65
CA ALA A 59 -0.04 -1.38 -6.74
C ALA A 59 0.59 -1.50 -5.34
N ALA A 60 -0.22 -1.37 -4.30
CA ALA A 60 0.16 -1.46 -2.90
C ALA A 60 0.64 -2.89 -2.62
N GLY A 61 1.83 -2.98 -2.04
CA GLY A 61 2.44 -4.26 -1.68
C GLY A 61 2.70 -5.19 -2.88
N ALA A 62 2.79 -4.66 -4.11
CA ALA A 62 3.14 -5.46 -5.27
C ALA A 62 4.47 -6.16 -5.01
N ARG A 63 4.47 -7.49 -5.03
CA ARG A 63 5.65 -8.29 -4.70
C ARG A 63 5.62 -9.63 -5.40
N LEU A 64 6.81 -10.09 -5.70
CA LEU A 64 7.06 -11.35 -6.38
C LEU A 64 8.03 -12.17 -5.53
N MET A 65 7.65 -13.41 -5.23
CA MET A 65 8.49 -14.39 -4.57
C MET A 65 9.51 -14.89 -5.58
N LEU A 66 10.80 -14.85 -5.25
CA LEU A 66 11.83 -15.38 -6.13
C LEU A 66 11.88 -16.90 -6.00
N PRO A 67 12.12 -17.64 -7.09
CA PRO A 67 12.07 -19.10 -7.09
C PRO A 67 13.32 -19.72 -6.44
N VAL A 68 13.91 -19.05 -5.45
CA VAL A 68 15.14 -19.44 -4.76
C VAL A 68 15.05 -19.21 -3.26
N ALA A 69 15.68 -20.12 -2.52
CA ALA A 69 15.90 -20.05 -1.07
C ALA A 69 17.39 -20.35 -0.80
N PRO A 70 18.24 -19.32 -0.63
CA PRO A 70 19.63 -19.52 -0.28
C PRO A 70 19.78 -20.20 1.09
N GLN A 71 20.81 -21.04 1.21
CA GLN A 71 21.19 -21.64 2.49
C GLN A 71 22.53 -21.09 2.97
N GLY A 72 22.52 -20.00 3.74
CA GLY A 72 23.75 -19.41 4.28
C GLY A 72 23.97 -17.98 3.80
N GLU A 73 25.23 -17.62 3.52
CA GLU A 73 25.61 -16.27 3.11
C GLU A 73 25.41 -16.06 1.61
N TYR A 74 24.90 -14.90 1.22
CA TYR A 74 24.64 -14.57 -0.18
C TYR A 74 24.52 -13.05 -0.38
N ASP A 75 24.56 -12.65 -1.65
CA ASP A 75 24.18 -11.32 -2.09
C ASP A 75 22.95 -11.42 -3.01
N LEU A 76 22.00 -10.51 -2.83
CA LEU A 76 20.82 -10.34 -3.69
C LEU A 76 20.87 -8.93 -4.30
N GLU A 77 20.77 -8.84 -5.62
CA GLU A 77 20.86 -7.56 -6.32
C GLU A 77 19.72 -7.39 -7.33
N VAL A 78 19.17 -6.18 -7.37
CA VAL A 78 18.22 -5.74 -8.39
C VAL A 78 18.72 -4.46 -9.05
N SER A 79 18.65 -4.39 -10.38
CA SER A 79 18.71 -3.13 -11.13
C SER A 79 17.32 -2.79 -11.66
N PHE A 80 16.85 -1.58 -11.40
CA PHE A 80 15.49 -1.16 -11.74
C PHE A 80 15.40 0.32 -12.09
N THR A 81 14.29 0.69 -12.73
CA THR A 81 13.85 2.07 -12.90
C THR A 81 12.42 2.20 -12.41
N ARG A 82 12.20 3.04 -11.40
CA ARG A 82 10.83 3.44 -11.02
C ARG A 82 10.29 4.38 -12.09
N LYS A 83 9.13 4.04 -12.66
CA LYS A 83 8.49 4.80 -13.75
C LYS A 83 7.56 5.88 -13.20
N THR A 84 6.82 5.57 -12.14
CA THR A 84 5.87 6.46 -11.48
C THR A 84 5.80 6.14 -9.99
N GLY A 85 5.19 7.03 -9.20
CA GLY A 85 5.03 6.85 -7.75
C GLY A 85 6.12 7.55 -6.95
N VAL A 86 5.95 7.54 -5.63
CA VAL A 86 6.85 8.17 -4.63
C VAL A 86 7.12 7.23 -3.46
N HIS A 87 6.89 5.93 -3.64
CA HIS A 87 6.98 4.92 -2.59
C HIS A 87 7.99 3.82 -2.92
N SER A 88 8.20 2.89 -1.98
CA SER A 88 9.44 2.11 -1.91
C SER A 88 9.60 1.07 -3.00
N VAL A 89 10.86 0.79 -3.32
CA VAL A 89 11.28 -0.52 -3.84
C VAL A 89 11.95 -1.28 -2.69
N ALA A 90 11.64 -2.57 -2.58
CA ALA A 90 12.01 -3.44 -1.47
C ALA A 90 12.71 -4.71 -1.98
N LEU A 91 13.82 -5.08 -1.38
CA LEU A 91 14.38 -6.43 -1.47
C LEU A 91 14.00 -7.20 -0.21
N ILE A 92 13.26 -8.30 -0.38
CA ILE A 92 12.89 -9.22 0.70
C ILE A 92 13.98 -10.29 0.79
N PHE A 93 14.65 -10.35 1.93
CA PHE A 93 15.76 -11.25 2.18
C PHE A 93 15.45 -12.19 3.35
N SER A 94 16.17 -13.31 3.41
CA SER A 94 16.09 -14.32 4.47
C SER A 94 17.41 -14.44 5.23
N HIS A 95 17.36 -14.50 6.56
CA HIS A 95 18.52 -14.75 7.44
C HIS A 95 18.06 -15.43 8.74
N GLY A 96 18.78 -16.45 9.22
CA GLY A 96 18.42 -17.18 10.44
C GLY A 96 17.02 -17.83 10.43
N GLY A 97 16.47 -18.14 9.25
CA GLY A 97 15.11 -18.67 9.10
C GLY A 97 13.99 -17.63 9.29
N LYS A 98 14.35 -16.34 9.27
CA LYS A 98 13.43 -15.19 9.31
C LYS A 98 13.59 -14.38 8.03
N GLN A 99 12.57 -13.59 7.70
CA GLN A 99 12.61 -12.64 6.59
C GLN A 99 12.54 -11.21 7.10
N ALA A 100 13.12 -10.29 6.34
CA ALA A 100 12.98 -8.85 6.51
C ALA A 100 13.13 -8.14 5.15
N THR A 101 12.95 -6.82 5.11
CA THR A 101 13.13 -6.02 3.89
C THR A 101 14.24 -5.01 4.02
N PHE A 102 14.97 -4.80 2.92
CA PHE A 102 15.73 -3.58 2.67
C PHE A 102 14.92 -2.72 1.72
N GLU A 103 14.53 -1.52 2.16
CA GLU A 103 13.67 -0.62 1.39
C GLU A 103 14.37 0.70 1.09
N VAL A 104 14.05 1.27 -0.07
CA VAL A 104 14.48 2.62 -0.49
C VAL A 104 13.26 3.41 -0.93
N ASP A 105 13.17 4.66 -0.47
CA ASP A 105 12.10 5.63 -0.76
C ASP A 105 10.71 5.25 -0.18
N ALA A 106 10.70 4.75 1.05
CA ALA A 106 9.50 4.29 1.73
C ALA A 106 8.55 5.43 2.14
N TRP A 107 7.25 5.15 1.98
CA TRP A 107 6.11 5.92 2.52
C TRP A 107 6.06 7.40 2.10
N GLY A 108 6.71 7.80 1.01
CA GLY A 108 6.71 9.19 0.53
C GLY A 108 7.50 10.16 1.42
N GLY A 109 8.08 9.68 2.52
CA GLY A 109 9.01 10.42 3.37
C GLY A 109 10.48 10.14 3.03
N HIS A 110 10.73 9.49 1.89
CA HIS A 110 12.05 9.13 1.38
C HIS A 110 12.88 8.25 2.32
N LEU A 111 12.24 7.52 3.24
CA LEU A 111 12.95 6.68 4.20
C LEU A 111 13.60 5.49 3.50
N ALA A 112 14.79 5.11 3.95
CA ALA A 112 15.50 3.95 3.46
C ALA A 112 16.17 3.20 4.61
N GLY A 113 16.32 1.89 4.49
CA GLY A 113 16.95 1.06 5.51
C GLY A 113 16.39 -0.35 5.62
N LEU A 114 16.84 -1.07 6.65
CA LEU A 114 16.33 -2.39 6.98
C LEU A 114 15.08 -2.25 7.87
N GLN A 115 14.03 -3.00 7.57
CA GLN A 115 12.76 -2.91 8.28
C GLN A 115 12.64 -4.01 9.34
N GLN A 116 11.82 -3.73 10.36
CA GLN A 116 11.34 -4.70 11.34
C GLN A 116 12.45 -5.45 12.07
N ILE A 117 13.41 -4.68 12.57
CA ILE A 117 14.50 -5.13 13.44
C ILE A 117 14.05 -4.99 14.89
N GLY A 118 14.01 -6.08 15.64
CA GLY A 118 13.55 -6.07 17.04
C GLY A 118 12.11 -5.57 17.20
N GLY A 119 11.27 -5.75 16.18
CA GLY A 119 9.90 -5.21 16.12
C GLY A 119 9.80 -3.72 15.77
N GLN A 120 10.92 -3.07 15.43
CA GLN A 120 10.95 -1.66 15.04
C GLN A 120 11.12 -1.48 13.52
N ASP A 121 10.23 -0.71 12.93
CA ASP A 121 10.37 -0.27 11.54
C ASP A 121 11.44 0.82 11.36
N VAL A 122 11.73 1.17 10.10
CA VAL A 122 12.82 2.09 9.73
C VAL A 122 12.62 3.52 10.25
N ARG A 123 11.45 3.91 10.78
CA ARG A 123 11.27 5.23 11.41
C ARG A 123 12.03 5.31 12.74
N GLN A 124 12.16 4.18 13.42
CA GLN A 124 12.60 4.09 14.82
C GLN A 124 13.87 3.25 14.99
N ASN A 125 14.23 2.41 14.01
CA ASN A 125 15.39 1.53 14.15
C ASN A 125 16.72 2.19 13.70
N PRO A 126 17.88 1.66 14.17
CA PRO A 126 19.19 2.29 13.94
C PRO A 126 19.68 2.29 12.48
N THR A 127 19.04 1.55 11.58
CA THR A 127 19.46 1.44 10.18
C THR A 127 18.89 2.53 9.28
N ARG A 128 18.05 3.39 9.85
CA ARG A 128 17.37 4.49 9.17
C ARG A 128 18.34 5.38 8.40
N SER A 129 18.04 5.58 7.13
CA SER A 129 18.60 6.60 6.25
C SER A 129 17.48 7.26 5.42
N THR A 130 17.84 8.10 4.46
CA THR A 130 16.88 8.80 3.60
C THR A 130 17.44 8.91 2.20
N HIS A 131 16.69 8.37 1.23
CA HIS A 131 17.04 8.33 -0.18
C HIS A 131 15.75 8.41 -1.01
N GLN A 132 15.59 9.52 -1.75
CA GLN A 132 14.51 9.69 -2.71
C GLN A 132 14.93 9.05 -4.04
N LEU A 133 14.04 8.28 -4.65
CA LEU A 133 14.24 7.78 -6.01
C LEU A 133 13.69 8.81 -7.00
N GLU A 134 14.44 9.09 -8.06
CA GLU A 134 13.97 9.88 -9.18
C GLU A 134 13.29 8.98 -10.21
N ASN A 135 12.06 9.31 -10.59
CA ASN A 135 11.34 8.54 -11.60
C ASN A 135 12.03 8.66 -12.96
N GLY A 136 12.21 7.54 -13.64
CA GLY A 136 12.95 7.45 -14.90
C GLY A 136 14.45 7.23 -14.73
N GLN A 137 15.00 7.40 -13.53
CA GLN A 137 16.39 7.07 -13.23
C GLN A 137 16.56 5.57 -12.94
N ARG A 138 17.68 5.00 -13.40
CA ARG A 138 18.06 3.62 -13.09
C ARG A 138 18.89 3.57 -11.81
N TYR A 139 18.54 2.65 -10.93
CA TYR A 139 19.21 2.38 -9.66
C TYR A 139 19.58 0.90 -9.56
N THR A 140 20.54 0.61 -8.69
CA THR A 140 20.91 -0.75 -8.27
C THR A 140 20.81 -0.87 -6.76
N MET A 141 19.98 -1.78 -6.27
CA MET A 141 19.92 -2.13 -4.85
C MET A 141 20.57 -3.48 -4.61
N THR A 142 21.35 -3.60 -3.54
CA THR A 142 21.98 -4.86 -3.11
C THR A 142 21.71 -5.09 -1.62
N VAL A 143 21.33 -6.32 -1.27
CA VAL A 143 21.38 -6.83 0.10
C VAL A 143 22.49 -7.87 0.19
N GLU A 144 23.42 -7.66 1.11
CA GLU A 144 24.46 -8.63 1.45
C GLU A 144 24.10 -9.25 2.81
N VAL A 145 23.88 -10.57 2.82
CA VAL A 145 23.59 -11.34 4.04
C VAL A 145 24.82 -12.13 4.42
N ARG A 146 25.30 -11.93 5.65
CA ARG A 146 26.41 -12.64 6.27
C ARG A 146 25.93 -13.30 7.56
N SER A 147 26.70 -14.25 8.05
CA SER A 147 26.44 -15.01 9.27
C SER A 147 26.12 -14.12 10.49
N ASP A 148 26.74 -12.95 10.56
CA ASP A 148 26.61 -12.01 11.69
C ASP A 148 26.08 -10.62 11.32
N SER A 149 25.70 -10.39 10.06
CA SER A 149 25.31 -9.05 9.59
C SER A 149 24.49 -9.05 8.32
N VAL A 150 23.71 -7.97 8.14
CA VAL A 150 23.02 -7.64 6.89
C VAL A 150 23.38 -6.22 6.48
N ARG A 151 23.71 -6.02 5.20
CA ARG A 151 24.04 -4.71 4.63
C ARG A 151 23.13 -4.40 3.44
N GLY A 152 22.63 -3.17 3.39
CA GLY A 152 21.86 -2.64 2.27
C GLY A 152 22.64 -1.56 1.53
N LEU A 153 22.76 -1.70 0.22
CA LEU A 153 23.49 -0.79 -0.66
C LEU A 153 22.56 -0.23 -1.74
N LEU A 154 22.76 1.04 -2.10
CA LEU A 154 22.17 1.70 -3.26
C LEU A 154 23.32 2.23 -4.13
N ASP A 155 23.35 1.81 -5.39
CA ASP A 155 24.40 2.12 -6.37
C ASP A 155 25.82 1.85 -5.84
N GLY A 156 25.99 0.72 -5.14
CA GLY A 156 27.26 0.30 -4.55
C GLY A 156 27.66 1.05 -3.28
N LYS A 157 26.89 2.05 -2.84
CA LYS A 157 27.10 2.74 -1.56
C LYS A 157 26.28 2.09 -0.47
N GLN A 158 26.91 1.73 0.64
CA GLN A 158 26.19 1.27 1.83
C GLN A 158 25.34 2.41 2.41
N ILE A 159 24.04 2.14 2.59
CA ILE A 159 23.09 3.07 3.20
C ILE A 159 22.39 2.47 4.44
N ALA A 160 22.58 1.16 4.70
CA ALA A 160 22.12 0.49 5.91
C ALA A 160 23.05 -0.67 6.28
N ILE A 161 23.25 -0.90 7.58
CA ILE A 161 23.94 -2.07 8.11
C ILE A 161 23.35 -2.43 9.47
N HIS A 162 23.20 -3.73 9.74
CA HIS A 162 22.79 -4.25 11.03
C HIS A 162 23.57 -5.50 11.40
N ARG A 163 23.99 -5.62 12.67
CA ARG A 163 24.63 -6.81 13.20
C ARG A 163 23.53 -7.74 13.72
N THR A 164 23.40 -8.92 13.11
CA THR A 164 22.33 -9.85 13.43
C THR A 164 22.65 -11.26 12.93
N THR A 165 22.18 -12.26 13.66
CA THR A 165 22.14 -13.67 13.22
C THR A 165 20.80 -14.05 12.58
N GLY A 166 19.88 -13.08 12.44
CA GLY A 166 18.52 -13.23 11.94
C GLY A 166 17.44 -13.33 13.02
N ALA A 167 17.82 -13.57 14.29
CA ALA A 167 16.86 -13.85 15.37
C ALA A 167 15.91 -12.68 15.71
N ASP A 168 16.36 -11.45 15.48
CA ASP A 168 15.62 -10.21 15.73
C ASP A 168 14.88 -9.69 14.49
N LEU A 169 14.95 -10.40 13.37
CA LEU A 169 14.29 -10.02 12.13
C LEU A 169 12.84 -10.48 12.11
N SER A 170 11.98 -9.64 11.54
CA SER A 170 10.62 -9.99 11.17
C SER A 170 10.23 -9.29 9.87
N LEU A 171 9.18 -9.79 9.22
CA LEU A 171 8.71 -9.26 7.96
C LEU A 171 7.40 -8.50 8.21
N LEU A 172 7.30 -7.27 7.69
CA LEU A 172 6.02 -6.56 7.66
C LEU A 172 4.99 -7.41 6.94
N ASP A 173 3.77 -7.48 7.48
CA ASP A 173 2.69 -8.30 6.91
C ASP A 173 2.42 -7.97 5.44
N VAL A 174 2.58 -6.69 5.05
CA VAL A 174 2.41 -6.20 3.68
C VAL A 174 3.36 -6.90 2.69
N TRP A 175 4.54 -7.35 3.16
CA TRP A 175 5.58 -7.98 2.36
C TRP A 175 5.59 -9.51 2.46
N ARG A 176 4.66 -10.11 3.22
CA ARG A 176 4.63 -11.55 3.51
C ARG A 176 4.68 -12.39 2.23
N LEU A 177 5.65 -13.31 2.16
CA LEU A 177 5.78 -14.28 1.07
C LEU A 177 5.13 -15.63 1.46
N PRO A 178 4.67 -16.45 0.50
CA PRO A 178 4.10 -17.77 0.77
C PRO A 178 5.09 -18.75 1.43
N GLN A 179 6.39 -18.58 1.17
CA GLN A 179 7.45 -19.42 1.73
C GLN A 179 8.39 -18.61 2.61
N ALA A 180 8.50 -19.01 3.88
CA ALA A 180 9.23 -18.27 4.92
C ALA A 180 10.75 -18.13 4.69
N ASN A 181 11.34 -18.94 3.80
CA ASN A 181 12.78 -18.89 3.48
C ASN A 181 13.08 -18.40 2.06
N SER A 182 12.05 -18.04 1.30
CA SER A 182 12.22 -17.52 -0.06
C SER A 182 12.74 -16.08 -0.04
N LEU A 183 13.36 -15.66 -1.13
CA LEU A 183 13.66 -14.26 -1.39
C LEU A 183 12.48 -13.60 -2.10
N GLY A 184 12.47 -12.27 -2.19
CA GLY A 184 11.42 -11.54 -2.89
C GLY A 184 11.88 -10.17 -3.36
N ILE A 185 11.10 -9.61 -4.27
CA ILE A 185 11.16 -8.18 -4.62
C ILE A 185 9.78 -7.57 -4.40
N GLY A 186 9.76 -6.38 -3.83
CA GLY A 186 8.55 -5.58 -3.63
C GLY A 186 8.69 -4.21 -4.28
N VAL A 187 7.59 -3.68 -4.79
CA VAL A 187 7.46 -2.32 -5.29
C VAL A 187 6.14 -1.78 -4.76
N TRP A 188 6.18 -0.82 -3.83
CA TRP A 188 4.99 -0.27 -3.21
C TRP A 188 4.41 0.86 -4.06
N ASP A 189 3.17 0.72 -4.50
CA ASP A 189 2.35 1.78 -5.15
C ASP A 189 3.14 2.63 -6.17
N SER A 190 3.96 1.95 -6.96
CA SER A 190 4.86 2.54 -7.93
C SER A 190 4.97 1.62 -9.14
N ALA A 191 4.91 2.16 -10.35
CA ALA A 191 5.22 1.36 -11.53
C ALA A 191 6.73 1.28 -11.67
N ALA A 192 7.28 0.10 -12.01
CA ALA A 192 8.71 -0.07 -12.16
C ALA A 192 9.06 -1.08 -13.26
N THR A 193 10.24 -0.89 -13.82
CA THR A 193 10.89 -1.85 -14.71
C THR A 193 12.09 -2.43 -13.99
N ILE A 194 12.14 -3.76 -13.86
CA ILE A 194 13.26 -4.52 -13.34
C ILE A 194 14.10 -5.00 -14.52
N HIS A 195 15.31 -4.46 -14.63
CA HIS A 195 16.25 -4.75 -15.71
C HIS A 195 17.10 -5.98 -15.41
N GLN A 196 17.42 -6.18 -14.13
CA GLN A 196 18.23 -7.29 -13.67
C GLN A 196 17.79 -7.68 -12.27
N LEU A 197 17.76 -8.98 -12.00
CA LEU A 197 17.54 -9.54 -10.69
C LEU A 197 18.41 -10.78 -10.56
N ARG A 198 19.35 -10.79 -9.63
CA ARG A 198 20.37 -11.83 -9.53
C ARG A 198 20.76 -12.10 -8.09
N VAL A 199 21.21 -13.32 -7.84
CA VAL A 199 21.69 -13.78 -6.54
C VAL A 199 23.08 -14.39 -6.69
N ARG A 200 23.94 -14.16 -5.70
CA ARG A 200 25.27 -14.75 -5.62
C ARG A 200 25.43 -15.43 -4.26
N PRO A 201 25.31 -16.76 -4.18
CA PRO A 201 25.60 -17.49 -2.96
C PRO A 201 27.10 -17.51 -2.72
N LEU A 202 27.50 -17.36 -1.46
CA LEU A 202 28.91 -17.46 -1.09
C LEU A 202 29.28 -18.91 -0.73
N GLU A 203 30.58 -19.15 -0.54
CA GLU A 203 31.14 -20.49 -0.40
C GLU A 203 30.40 -21.34 0.65
N GLY A 204 29.99 -22.55 0.26
CA GLY A 204 29.25 -23.48 1.14
C GLY A 204 27.73 -23.23 1.24
N ALA A 205 27.17 -22.26 0.52
CA ALA A 205 25.74 -21.93 0.55
C ALA A 205 25.00 -22.33 -0.74
N PRO A 206 24.47 -23.56 -0.87
CA PRO A 206 23.73 -23.94 -2.08
C PRO A 206 22.43 -23.12 -2.22
N LEU A 207 22.12 -22.73 -3.46
CA LEU A 207 20.80 -22.22 -3.82
C LEU A 207 19.83 -23.39 -3.97
N GLN A 208 18.75 -23.39 -3.18
CA GLN A 208 17.63 -24.29 -3.42
C GLN A 208 16.54 -23.58 -4.21
N MET A 209 15.84 -24.32 -5.07
CA MET A 209 14.64 -23.81 -5.73
C MET A 209 13.50 -23.71 -4.72
N ALA A 210 12.86 -22.54 -4.65
CA ALA A 210 11.71 -22.28 -3.79
C ALA A 210 10.42 -22.37 -4.62
N ARG A 211 9.89 -23.58 -4.87
CA ARG A 211 8.58 -23.79 -5.52
C ARG A 211 7.68 -24.66 -4.65
N ALA A 212 6.42 -24.27 -4.52
CA ALA A 212 5.44 -25.06 -3.78
C ALA A 212 5.12 -26.34 -4.58
N ASN A 213 5.21 -27.50 -3.91
CA ASN A 213 4.76 -28.76 -4.49
C ASN A 213 3.20 -28.74 -4.48
N PRO A 214 2.49 -28.87 -5.61
CA PRO A 214 1.04 -28.66 -5.69
C PRO A 214 0.19 -29.70 -4.93
N GLU A 215 0.78 -30.72 -4.31
CA GLU A 215 0.06 -31.85 -3.72
C GLU A 215 -0.27 -31.77 -2.22
N ARG A 216 0.09 -30.70 -1.50
CA ARG A 216 -0.14 -30.70 -0.03
C ARG A 216 -0.65 -29.37 0.49
N THR A 217 -1.96 -29.14 0.33
CA THR A 217 -2.91 -28.61 1.35
C THR A 217 -4.23 -28.17 0.68
N GLN A 218 -5.15 -29.13 0.48
CA GLN A 218 -6.58 -28.81 0.45
C GLN A 218 -7.19 -29.26 1.77
N PRO A 219 -7.82 -28.38 2.55
CA PRO A 219 -8.86 -28.79 3.49
C PRO A 219 -10.13 -29.15 2.70
N ALA A 220 -10.85 -30.17 3.17
CA ALA A 220 -12.03 -30.75 2.53
C ALA A 220 -13.10 -29.69 2.16
N PRO A 221 -13.83 -29.88 1.04
CA PRO A 221 -14.81 -28.92 0.56
C PRO A 221 -16.04 -28.87 1.48
N SER A 222 -16.40 -27.67 1.94
CA SER A 222 -17.67 -27.44 2.61
C SER A 222 -18.81 -27.48 1.59
N THR A 223 -19.74 -28.40 1.78
CA THR A 223 -20.96 -28.52 0.98
C THR A 223 -21.97 -27.44 1.40
N ARG A 224 -21.95 -26.30 0.71
CA ARG A 224 -23.13 -25.45 0.59
C ARG A 224 -23.36 -25.17 -0.91
N PRO A 225 -24.57 -25.42 -1.45
CA PRO A 225 -24.84 -25.12 -2.84
C PRO A 225 -24.74 -23.60 -3.06
N MET A 226 -23.75 -23.20 -3.84
CA MET A 226 -23.61 -21.84 -4.32
C MET A 226 -24.61 -21.66 -5.46
N VAL A 227 -25.63 -20.82 -5.25
CA VAL A 227 -26.50 -20.37 -6.34
C VAL A 227 -25.61 -19.60 -7.32
N PRO A 228 -25.60 -19.94 -8.63
CA PRO A 228 -24.73 -19.28 -9.58
C PRO A 228 -25.21 -17.84 -9.79
N THR A 229 -24.46 -16.89 -9.24
CA THR A 229 -24.53 -15.50 -9.67
C THR A 229 -23.92 -15.41 -11.07
N PRO A 230 -24.62 -14.86 -12.08
CA PRO A 230 -24.07 -14.77 -13.42
C PRO A 230 -22.81 -13.90 -13.39
N THR A 231 -21.73 -14.46 -13.93
CA THR A 231 -20.50 -13.74 -14.27
C THR A 231 -20.86 -12.50 -15.09
N PRO A 232 -20.48 -11.27 -14.66
CA PRO A 232 -20.58 -10.13 -15.56
C PRO A 232 -19.63 -10.39 -16.72
N ALA A 233 -20.15 -10.32 -17.95
CA ALA A 233 -19.34 -10.30 -19.15
C ALA A 233 -18.25 -9.20 -19.01
N PRO A 234 -17.06 -9.38 -19.62
CA PRO A 234 -16.03 -8.34 -19.62
C PRO A 234 -16.66 -7.03 -20.09
N ALA A 235 -16.56 -6.00 -19.25
CA ALA A 235 -17.10 -4.69 -19.56
C ALA A 235 -16.43 -4.19 -20.84
N GLN A 236 -17.20 -4.11 -21.92
CA GLN A 236 -16.82 -3.33 -23.08
C GLN A 236 -16.57 -1.88 -22.63
N PRO A 237 -15.67 -1.13 -23.27
CA PRO A 237 -15.48 0.28 -22.97
C PRO A 237 -16.75 1.03 -23.36
N VAL A 238 -17.65 1.22 -22.41
CA VAL A 238 -18.83 2.06 -22.56
C VAL A 238 -18.36 3.50 -22.44
N THR A 239 -18.00 4.10 -23.57
CA THR A 239 -17.83 5.55 -23.70
C THR A 239 -19.20 6.24 -23.67
N ARG A 240 -19.92 6.15 -22.55
CA ARG A 240 -20.93 7.18 -22.23
C ARG A 240 -20.18 8.37 -21.69
N THR A 241 -20.18 9.46 -22.43
CA THR A 241 -19.51 10.70 -22.06
C THR A 241 -20.15 11.27 -20.79
N VAL A 242 -19.44 11.16 -19.65
CA VAL A 242 -19.74 11.87 -18.39
C VAL A 242 -19.41 13.37 -18.45
N ASN A 243 -18.99 13.86 -19.63
CA ASN A 243 -18.63 15.23 -19.89
C ASN A 243 -19.81 16.16 -19.57
N GLY A 244 -19.61 17.13 -18.67
CA GLY A 244 -20.64 18.08 -18.24
C GLY A 244 -21.41 17.70 -16.97
N LYS A 245 -21.19 16.51 -16.39
CA LYS A 245 -21.69 16.19 -15.03
C LYS A 245 -20.97 17.08 -14.00
N ARG A 246 -21.58 17.27 -12.84
CA ARG A 246 -21.09 18.13 -11.74
C ARG A 246 -20.98 17.32 -10.45
N ALA A 247 -19.85 17.38 -9.77
CA ALA A 247 -19.66 16.70 -8.47
C ALA A 247 -19.31 17.71 -7.38
N LEU A 248 -19.90 17.52 -6.20
CA LEU A 248 -19.56 18.28 -5.00
C LEU A 248 -18.58 17.47 -4.15
N ILE A 249 -17.44 18.05 -3.78
CA ILE A 249 -16.56 17.47 -2.75
C ILE A 249 -16.65 18.35 -1.50
N VAL A 250 -16.97 17.75 -0.37
CA VAL A 250 -17.04 18.43 0.93
C VAL A 250 -15.79 18.10 1.74
N ILE A 251 -15.07 19.12 2.17
CA ILE A 251 -13.89 19.02 3.03
C ILE A 251 -14.10 19.76 4.35
N ALA A 252 -13.45 19.30 5.42
CA ALA A 252 -13.44 20.01 6.69
C ALA A 252 -12.58 21.28 6.62
N ASN A 253 -13.01 22.36 7.30
CA ASN A 253 -12.23 23.59 7.35
C ASN A 253 -10.87 23.43 8.07
N GLN A 254 -10.71 22.40 8.89
CA GLN A 254 -9.45 22.00 9.51
C GLN A 254 -9.37 20.48 9.48
N ASP A 255 -8.16 19.92 9.41
CA ASP A 255 -7.89 18.50 9.59
C ASP A 255 -8.62 17.57 8.60
N PHE A 256 -8.86 18.04 7.37
CA PHE A 256 -9.22 17.14 6.27
C PHE A 256 -7.98 16.39 5.77
N PHE A 257 -8.13 15.19 5.20
CA PHE A 257 -7.00 14.46 4.63
C PHE A 257 -6.78 14.87 3.17
N TYR A 258 -5.63 15.44 2.82
CA TYR A 258 -5.43 16.08 1.52
C TYR A 258 -5.62 15.14 0.33
N ARG A 259 -5.01 13.95 0.35
CA ARG A 259 -5.18 12.97 -0.75
C ARG A 259 -6.60 12.46 -0.92
N GLU A 260 -7.35 12.34 0.18
CA GLU A 260 -8.77 11.94 0.15
C GLU A 260 -9.66 13.01 -0.50
N TYR A 261 -9.16 14.23 -0.67
CA TYR A 261 -9.76 15.29 -1.47
C TYR A 261 -9.17 15.33 -2.89
N ALA A 262 -7.85 15.34 -2.99
CA ALA A 262 -7.14 15.64 -4.24
C ALA A 262 -7.21 14.47 -5.24
N ASP A 263 -7.09 13.22 -4.78
CA ASP A 263 -7.06 12.05 -5.66
C ASP A 263 -8.44 11.79 -6.30
N PRO A 264 -9.58 11.80 -5.57
CA PRO A 264 -10.89 11.69 -6.21
C PRO A 264 -11.18 12.87 -7.13
N ARG A 265 -10.82 14.10 -6.74
CA ARG A 265 -10.99 15.30 -7.57
C ARG A 265 -10.30 15.13 -8.92
N ALA A 266 -9.04 14.72 -8.92
CA ALA A 266 -8.27 14.53 -10.14
C ALA A 266 -8.91 13.50 -11.09
N GLU A 267 -9.43 12.39 -10.55
CA GLU A 267 -10.10 11.37 -11.37
C GLU A 267 -11.44 11.85 -11.94
N LEU A 268 -12.22 12.63 -11.17
CA LEU A 268 -13.45 13.27 -11.64
C LEU A 268 -13.18 14.28 -12.76
N GLU A 269 -12.22 15.19 -12.54
CA GLU A 269 -11.85 16.23 -13.51
C GLU A 269 -11.26 15.62 -14.79
N ARG A 270 -10.42 14.58 -14.67
CA ARG A 270 -9.88 13.81 -15.80
C ARG A 270 -10.97 13.17 -16.66
N ALA A 271 -12.11 12.83 -16.05
CA ALA A 271 -13.27 12.30 -16.76
C ALA A 271 -14.16 13.41 -17.37
N GLY A 272 -13.85 14.69 -17.18
CA GLY A 272 -14.67 15.81 -17.67
C GLY A 272 -15.83 16.20 -16.75
N ILE A 273 -15.81 15.74 -15.50
CA ILE A 273 -16.78 16.14 -14.47
C ILE A 273 -16.29 17.45 -13.83
N ARG A 274 -17.17 18.45 -13.76
CA ARG A 274 -16.85 19.70 -13.06
C ARG A 274 -16.94 19.47 -11.55
N VAL A 275 -15.85 19.71 -10.83
CA VAL A 275 -15.82 19.61 -9.37
C VAL A 275 -16.05 20.99 -8.74
N THR A 276 -16.87 21.03 -7.69
CA THR A 276 -17.05 22.18 -6.79
C THR A 276 -16.71 21.73 -5.38
N VAL A 277 -15.98 22.55 -4.65
CA VAL A 277 -15.58 22.26 -3.27
C VAL A 277 -16.45 23.04 -2.30
N ALA A 278 -17.01 22.36 -1.30
CA ALA A 278 -17.69 23.00 -0.19
C ALA A 278 -17.03 22.66 1.15
N ALA A 279 -17.26 23.51 2.14
CA ALA A 279 -16.88 23.26 3.52
C ALA A 279 -17.95 23.83 4.47
N GLY A 280 -17.76 23.66 5.78
CA GLY A 280 -18.67 24.20 6.81
C GLY A 280 -18.89 25.70 6.63
N ARG A 281 -17.80 26.42 6.35
CA ARG A 281 -17.80 27.84 5.99
C ARG A 281 -16.91 28.09 4.77
N LYS A 282 -17.19 29.17 4.04
CA LYS A 282 -16.37 29.64 2.92
C LYS A 282 -15.09 30.34 3.40
N ALA A 283 -14.23 29.58 4.06
CA ALA A 283 -12.93 30.01 4.56
C ALA A 283 -11.86 28.97 4.23
N VAL A 284 -10.60 29.38 4.20
CA VAL A 284 -9.46 28.50 3.91
C VAL A 284 -9.51 27.24 4.76
N CYS A 285 -9.47 26.09 4.10
CA CYS A 285 -9.40 24.77 4.68
C CYS A 285 -7.94 24.36 4.82
N ARG A 286 -7.59 23.77 5.97
CA ARG A 286 -6.23 23.30 6.27
C ARG A 286 -6.23 21.78 6.40
N PRO A 287 -5.37 21.07 5.67
CA PRO A 287 -5.31 19.62 5.78
C PRO A 287 -4.55 19.18 7.02
N HIS A 288 -4.64 17.90 7.36
CA HIS A 288 -3.76 17.25 8.32
C HIS A 288 -2.30 17.27 7.85
N ASP A 289 -1.37 17.36 8.80
CA ASP A 289 0.05 17.13 8.56
C ASP A 289 0.30 15.71 8.04
N GLY A 290 1.12 15.59 6.98
CA GLY A 290 1.44 14.30 6.38
C GLY A 290 0.29 13.63 5.60
N SER A 291 -0.75 14.38 5.22
CA SER A 291 -1.89 13.86 4.45
C SER A 291 -1.71 13.94 2.92
N GLY A 292 -0.49 14.26 2.47
CA GLY A 292 -0.08 14.34 1.07
C GLY A 292 -0.19 15.74 0.44
N GLN A 293 -0.27 16.78 1.27
CA GLN A 293 -0.47 18.19 0.88
C GLN A 293 0.72 18.89 0.20
N GLY A 294 1.83 18.18 -0.06
CA GLY A 294 3.02 18.79 -0.67
C GLY A 294 3.64 19.93 0.14
N ALA A 295 4.60 20.64 -0.49
CA ALA A 295 5.35 21.72 0.16
C ALA A 295 4.58 23.05 0.27
N ASP A 296 3.48 23.23 -0.48
CA ASP A 296 2.62 24.41 -0.42
C ASP A 296 1.59 24.34 0.72
N GLY A 297 1.61 23.24 1.50
CA GLY A 297 0.72 23.01 2.63
C GLY A 297 -0.71 22.64 2.24
N GLY A 298 -1.00 22.47 0.94
CA GLY A 298 -2.29 22.02 0.39
C GLY A 298 -3.51 22.76 0.94
N LEU A 299 -3.37 24.07 1.11
CA LEU A 299 -4.48 24.93 1.53
C LEU A 299 -5.55 24.99 0.44
N VAL A 300 -6.81 24.78 0.81
CA VAL A 300 -7.93 24.79 -0.14
C VAL A 300 -8.92 25.87 0.24
N THR A 301 -9.23 26.78 -0.68
CA THR A 301 -10.36 27.71 -0.50
C THR A 301 -11.60 27.08 -1.12
N PRO A 302 -12.65 26.75 -0.34
CA PRO A 302 -13.86 26.16 -0.88
C PRO A 302 -14.64 27.18 -1.71
N ASP A 303 -15.32 26.70 -2.75
CA ASP A 303 -16.19 27.50 -3.61
C ASP A 303 -17.47 27.92 -2.88
N LEU A 304 -17.98 27.05 -2.00
CA LEU A 304 -19.25 27.21 -1.29
C LEU A 304 -19.11 26.95 0.22
N ALA A 305 -19.93 27.65 1.01
CA ALA A 305 -20.29 27.15 2.34
C ALA A 305 -21.39 26.09 2.21
N LEU A 306 -21.45 25.13 3.13
CA LEU A 306 -22.48 24.09 3.16
C LEU A 306 -23.91 24.67 3.25
N SER A 307 -24.08 25.87 3.82
CA SER A 307 -25.35 26.62 3.81
C SER A 307 -25.85 26.96 2.41
N ASP A 308 -24.93 27.11 1.45
CA ASP A 308 -25.23 27.61 0.10
C ASP A 308 -25.37 26.47 -0.92
N VAL A 309 -25.06 25.24 -0.49
CA VAL A 309 -25.17 24.04 -1.33
C VAL A 309 -26.64 23.71 -1.59
N LYS A 310 -26.96 23.55 -2.88
CA LYS A 310 -28.23 23.02 -3.37
C LYS A 310 -27.96 21.72 -4.11
N ALA A 311 -28.56 20.61 -3.68
CA ALA A 311 -28.28 19.33 -4.34
C ALA A 311 -28.66 19.30 -5.83
N ALA A 312 -29.59 20.16 -6.28
CA ALA A 312 -29.97 20.30 -7.69
C ALA A 312 -28.79 20.70 -8.61
N ASP A 313 -27.76 21.34 -8.06
CA ASP A 313 -26.60 21.83 -8.83
C ASP A 313 -25.52 20.77 -9.06
N PHE A 314 -25.71 19.55 -8.55
CA PHE A 314 -24.71 18.50 -8.62
C PHE A 314 -25.35 17.16 -8.98
N ASP A 315 -24.57 16.25 -9.53
CA ASP A 315 -24.98 14.89 -9.87
C ASP A 315 -24.53 13.89 -8.80
N ALA A 316 -23.49 14.20 -8.02
CA ALA A 316 -22.99 13.41 -6.90
C ALA A 316 -22.35 14.28 -5.81
N ILE A 317 -22.28 13.77 -4.59
CA ILE A 317 -21.56 14.38 -3.46
C ILE A 317 -20.56 13.38 -2.88
N LEU A 318 -19.37 13.85 -2.52
CA LEU A 318 -18.34 13.12 -1.79
C LEU A 318 -17.93 13.90 -0.54
N PHE A 319 -18.07 13.30 0.64
CA PHE A 319 -17.43 13.78 1.86
C PHE A 319 -16.02 13.19 1.97
N SER A 320 -15.01 14.05 1.92
CA SER A 320 -13.61 13.68 2.14
C SER A 320 -13.35 13.45 3.63
N GLY A 321 -12.52 12.47 3.96
CA GLY A 321 -12.18 12.14 5.35
C GLY A 321 -11.09 13.04 5.95
N GLY A 322 -10.26 12.43 6.79
CA GLY A 322 -9.56 13.13 7.88
C GLY A 322 -10.44 13.31 9.12
N TRP A 323 -9.81 13.55 10.26
CA TRP A 323 -10.53 13.67 11.54
C TRP A 323 -11.43 14.91 11.61
N GLY A 324 -11.10 15.96 10.86
CA GLY A 324 -11.93 17.15 10.74
C GLY A 324 -13.35 16.89 10.26
N ALA A 325 -13.56 15.85 9.44
CA ALA A 325 -14.88 15.47 8.94
C ALA A 325 -15.89 15.14 10.06
N SER A 326 -15.40 14.79 11.27
CA SER A 326 -16.24 14.52 12.43
C SER A 326 -17.10 15.72 12.86
N MET A 327 -16.71 16.95 12.50
CA MET A 327 -17.51 18.15 12.76
C MET A 327 -18.88 18.16 12.07
N TYR A 328 -19.06 17.28 11.08
CA TYR A 328 -20.27 17.14 10.27
C TYR A 328 -21.26 16.09 10.78
N GLN A 329 -20.94 15.38 11.87
CA GLN A 329 -21.80 14.31 12.40
C GLN A 329 -23.04 14.87 13.10
N PHE A 330 -24.19 14.81 12.42
CA PHE A 330 -25.44 15.46 12.85
C PHE A 330 -26.00 14.91 14.16
N ALA A 331 -26.24 13.60 14.24
CA ALA A 331 -26.88 12.96 15.39
C ALA A 331 -25.89 12.32 16.37
N PHE A 332 -24.59 12.60 16.27
CA PHE A 332 -23.60 12.07 17.22
C PHE A 332 -23.77 12.75 18.57
N THR A 333 -24.03 11.95 19.60
CA THR A 333 -24.25 12.41 20.98
C THR A 333 -22.99 12.39 21.84
N GLY A 334 -21.87 11.93 21.30
CA GLY A 334 -20.58 11.97 21.95
C GLY A 334 -19.90 13.34 21.85
N ARG A 335 -18.63 13.38 22.27
CA ARG A 335 -17.82 14.60 22.23
C ARG A 335 -16.36 14.27 21.95
N TYR A 336 -15.73 14.97 21.03
CA TYR A 336 -14.30 14.83 20.75
C TYR A 336 -13.44 15.71 21.66
N ASP A 337 -12.24 15.24 21.97
CA ASP A 337 -11.27 15.98 22.78
C ASP A 337 -10.82 17.26 22.04
N ASN A 338 -10.60 17.17 20.73
CA ASN A 338 -10.40 18.35 19.89
C ASN A 338 -11.74 19.08 19.72
N PRO A 339 -11.88 20.32 20.23
CA PRO A 339 -13.15 21.06 20.18
C PRO A 339 -13.65 21.34 18.76
N ILE A 340 -12.74 21.48 17.78
CA ILE A 340 -13.10 21.78 16.38
C ILE A 340 -13.94 20.64 15.78
N TYR A 341 -13.63 19.39 16.13
CA TYR A 341 -14.31 18.20 15.61
C TYR A 341 -15.74 18.04 16.13
N ASN A 342 -16.15 18.83 17.13
CA ASN A 342 -17.51 18.76 17.64
C ASN A 342 -18.51 19.53 16.75
N GLY A 343 -18.03 20.45 15.91
CA GLY A 343 -18.87 21.28 15.04
C GLY A 343 -19.88 22.15 15.79
N ASP A 344 -20.57 23.01 15.05
CA ASP A 344 -21.72 23.77 15.55
C ASP A 344 -23.05 23.15 15.07
N PRO A 345 -24.16 23.36 15.78
CA PRO A 345 -25.47 22.79 15.42
C PRO A 345 -25.98 23.20 14.03
N GLN A 346 -25.66 24.42 13.58
CA GLN A 346 -26.12 24.91 12.29
C GLN A 346 -25.40 24.17 11.16
N THR A 347 -24.07 24.07 11.20
CA THR A 347 -23.28 23.30 10.24
C THR A 347 -23.75 21.84 10.17
N LYS A 348 -23.94 21.19 11.32
CA LYS A 348 -24.46 19.81 11.39
C LYS A 348 -25.83 19.66 10.73
N SER A 349 -26.73 20.63 10.97
CA SER A 349 -28.08 20.62 10.37
C SER A 349 -28.02 20.82 8.85
N GLN A 350 -27.10 21.68 8.36
CA GLN A 350 -26.88 21.88 6.92
C GLN A 350 -26.34 20.63 6.24
N VAL A 351 -25.39 19.92 6.86
CA VAL A 351 -24.90 18.63 6.36
C VAL A 351 -26.05 17.63 6.24
N ASN A 352 -26.86 17.50 7.30
CA ASN A 352 -27.98 16.56 7.28
C ASN A 352 -29.00 16.91 6.18
N ARG A 353 -29.31 18.19 5.99
CA ARG A 353 -30.16 18.68 4.89
C ARG A 353 -29.58 18.26 3.54
N VAL A 354 -28.31 18.58 3.28
CA VAL A 354 -27.67 18.28 1.99
C VAL A 354 -27.70 16.77 1.71
N ILE A 355 -27.38 15.93 2.69
CA ILE A 355 -27.46 14.46 2.53
C ILE A 355 -28.88 14.01 2.16
N ASN A 356 -29.90 14.55 2.83
CA ASN A 356 -31.31 14.25 2.52
C ASN A 356 -31.69 14.70 1.10
N GLU A 357 -31.25 15.88 0.66
CA GLU A 357 -31.53 16.38 -0.68
C GLU A 357 -30.88 15.53 -1.78
N PHE A 358 -29.62 15.10 -1.60
CA PHE A 358 -28.96 14.21 -2.57
C PHE A 358 -29.64 12.85 -2.65
N LEU A 359 -29.93 12.23 -1.50
CA LEU A 359 -30.57 10.92 -1.47
C LEU A 359 -32.00 10.94 -2.01
N SER A 360 -32.81 11.95 -1.65
CA SER A 360 -34.18 12.10 -2.17
C SER A 360 -34.21 12.40 -3.68
N ALA A 361 -33.18 13.09 -4.19
CA ALA A 361 -33.01 13.30 -5.63
C ALA A 361 -32.41 12.09 -6.37
N GLY A 362 -32.19 10.95 -5.69
CA GLY A 362 -31.66 9.74 -6.30
C GLY A 362 -30.19 9.85 -6.73
N LYS A 363 -29.39 10.70 -6.07
CA LYS A 363 -28.00 10.99 -6.44
C LYS A 363 -27.01 10.20 -5.57
N PRO A 364 -25.85 9.78 -6.13
CA PRO A 364 -24.83 9.11 -5.35
C PRO A 364 -24.35 10.02 -4.20
N THR A 365 -24.37 9.48 -2.99
CA THR A 365 -23.98 10.14 -1.76
C THR A 365 -22.83 9.35 -1.17
N CYS A 366 -21.65 9.94 -1.22
CA CYS A 366 -20.40 9.22 -1.08
C CYS A 366 -19.58 9.71 0.12
N ALA A 367 -18.81 8.83 0.75
CA ALA A 367 -17.93 9.20 1.86
C ALA A 367 -16.65 8.35 1.89
N LEU A 368 -15.54 8.94 2.33
CA LEU A 368 -14.22 8.30 2.32
C LEU A 368 -13.60 8.32 3.71
N CYS A 369 -12.97 7.22 4.13
CA CYS A 369 -12.22 7.13 5.39
C CYS A 369 -13.09 7.49 6.61
N ASN A 370 -12.62 8.39 7.48
CA ASN A 370 -13.37 8.86 8.64
C ASN A 370 -14.67 9.58 8.25
N ALA A 371 -14.81 10.10 7.03
CA ALA A 371 -16.06 10.75 6.61
C ALA A 371 -17.24 9.77 6.44
N VAL A 372 -17.01 8.45 6.43
CA VAL A 372 -18.10 7.47 6.51
C VAL A 372 -18.94 7.67 7.79
N SER A 373 -18.31 8.20 8.85
CA SER A 373 -19.02 8.60 10.08
C SER A 373 -20.05 9.72 9.86
N VAL A 374 -19.86 10.60 8.86
CA VAL A 374 -20.79 11.68 8.53
C VAL A 374 -22.12 11.08 8.05
N LEU A 375 -22.05 10.10 7.15
CA LEU A 375 -23.23 9.38 6.70
C LEU A 375 -23.83 8.51 7.81
N ALA A 376 -23.00 7.88 8.65
CA ALA A 376 -23.48 7.09 9.79
C ALA A 376 -24.39 7.90 10.72
N TRP A 377 -24.01 9.15 11.01
CA TRP A 377 -24.75 10.05 11.90
C TRP A 377 -25.74 10.98 11.22
N ALA A 378 -25.90 10.90 9.90
CA ALA A 378 -27.00 11.54 9.22
C ALA A 378 -28.34 10.87 9.57
N ARG A 379 -29.44 11.60 9.45
CA ARG A 379 -30.81 11.12 9.67
C ARG A 379 -31.67 11.46 8.46
N VAL A 380 -32.05 10.41 7.74
CA VAL A 380 -33.03 10.42 6.64
C VAL A 380 -34.24 9.67 7.16
N ASP A 381 -35.39 10.35 7.23
CA ASP A 381 -36.60 9.84 7.87
C ASP A 381 -36.36 9.25 9.28
N GLY A 382 -35.50 9.94 10.05
CA GLY A 382 -35.14 9.56 11.42
C GLY A 382 -34.16 8.39 11.54
N ARG A 383 -33.66 7.81 10.44
CA ARG A 383 -32.73 6.67 10.44
C ARG A 383 -31.41 6.99 9.79
N SER A 384 -30.37 6.24 10.15
CA SER A 384 -29.09 6.34 9.44
C SER A 384 -29.27 5.86 8.00
N PRO A 385 -28.77 6.60 7.00
CA PRO A 385 -28.76 6.12 5.61
C PRO A 385 -27.84 4.89 5.41
N LEU A 386 -26.99 4.57 6.39
CA LEU A 386 -26.14 3.38 6.35
C LEU A 386 -26.81 2.13 6.96
N GLN A 387 -27.99 2.25 7.57
CA GLN A 387 -28.64 1.13 8.22
C GLN A 387 -28.93 -0.01 7.22
N GLY A 388 -28.34 -1.17 7.46
CA GLY A 388 -28.44 -2.37 6.60
C GLY A 388 -27.58 -2.34 5.33
N LYS A 389 -26.88 -1.23 5.06
CA LYS A 389 -26.05 -1.06 3.85
C LYS A 389 -24.69 -1.72 4.00
N LEU A 390 -24.18 -2.29 2.91
CA LEU A 390 -22.78 -2.69 2.82
C LEU A 390 -21.89 -1.45 2.68
N VAL A 391 -20.93 -1.28 3.59
CA VAL A 391 -19.99 -0.16 3.57
C VAL A 391 -18.57 -0.63 3.91
N CYS A 392 -17.57 0.14 3.50
CA CYS A 392 -16.18 0.01 3.97
C CYS A 392 -15.76 1.30 4.69
N ALA A 393 -14.82 1.15 5.62
CA ALA A 393 -14.23 2.22 6.42
C ALA A 393 -12.97 1.67 7.11
N PRO A 394 -12.00 2.52 7.48
CA PRO A 394 -10.69 2.05 7.87
C PRO A 394 -10.68 1.51 9.29
N THR A 395 -9.87 0.50 9.53
CA THR A 395 -9.59 0.00 10.89
C THR A 395 -8.79 0.99 11.74
N ARG A 396 -8.31 2.08 11.15
CA ARG A 396 -7.61 3.19 11.80
C ARG A 396 -8.47 3.85 12.87
N ALA A 397 -7.81 4.51 13.82
CA ALA A 397 -8.45 5.20 14.92
C ALA A 397 -9.26 6.42 14.45
N ALA A 398 -10.48 6.54 14.97
CA ALA A 398 -11.25 7.78 14.97
C ALA A 398 -10.62 8.79 15.96
N PRO A 399 -11.08 10.05 16.00
CA PRO A 399 -10.56 11.01 16.97
C PRO A 399 -10.89 10.59 18.41
N SER A 400 -9.99 10.84 19.36
CA SER A 400 -10.24 10.58 20.78
C SER A 400 -11.40 11.43 21.32
N GLY A 401 -12.16 10.86 22.24
CA GLY A 401 -13.27 11.57 22.87
C GLY A 401 -14.12 10.68 23.77
N VAL A 402 -15.36 11.12 23.98
CA VAL A 402 -16.40 10.43 24.73
C VAL A 402 -17.37 9.78 23.75
N TYR A 403 -17.45 8.46 23.81
CA TYR A 403 -18.31 7.59 23.01
C TYR A 403 -19.22 6.83 23.96
N ASN A 404 -20.54 6.92 23.78
CA ASN A 404 -21.53 6.32 24.69
C ASN A 404 -21.25 6.62 26.18
N GLY A 405 -20.85 7.85 26.48
CA GLY A 405 -20.55 8.30 27.85
C GLY A 405 -19.19 7.86 28.42
N GLN A 406 -18.36 7.14 27.65
CA GLN A 406 -17.04 6.66 28.08
C GLN A 406 -15.91 7.26 27.24
N ARG A 407 -14.76 7.56 27.86
CA ARG A 407 -13.57 7.98 27.12
C ARG A 407 -13.02 6.81 26.28
N ALA A 408 -12.81 7.05 25.00
CA ALA A 408 -12.32 6.05 24.05
C ALA A 408 -11.69 6.68 22.80
N GLN A 409 -11.03 5.84 22.01
CA GLN A 409 -10.56 6.16 20.65
C GLN A 409 -10.79 4.93 19.76
N PRO A 410 -12.06 4.62 19.41
CA PRO A 410 -12.39 3.42 18.64
C PRO A 410 -11.90 3.54 17.19
N SER A 411 -11.99 2.44 16.44
CA SER A 411 -11.82 2.49 14.99
C SER A 411 -12.89 3.38 14.34
N CYS A 412 -12.55 4.01 13.20
CA CYS A 412 -13.52 4.72 12.34
C CYS A 412 -14.76 3.87 11.98
N ARG A 413 -14.63 2.54 12.00
CA ARG A 413 -15.71 1.57 11.74
C ARG A 413 -16.78 1.53 12.82
N TRP A 414 -16.47 1.95 14.04
CA TRP A 414 -17.42 1.98 15.15
C TRP A 414 -18.66 2.83 14.83
N HIS A 415 -18.47 3.95 14.11
CA HIS A 415 -19.56 4.85 13.74
C HIS A 415 -20.61 4.18 12.83
N PRO A 416 -20.25 3.63 11.65
CA PRO A 416 -21.21 2.91 10.80
C PRO A 416 -21.75 1.63 11.46
N GLU A 417 -20.93 0.86 12.20
CA GLU A 417 -21.37 -0.35 12.90
C GLU A 417 -22.46 -0.05 13.94
N THR A 418 -22.25 1.00 14.76
CA THR A 418 -23.22 1.44 15.78
C THR A 418 -24.53 1.94 15.16
N ASN A 419 -24.48 2.40 13.90
CA ASN A 419 -25.66 2.85 13.16
C ASN A 419 -26.23 1.76 12.22
N GLY A 420 -25.83 0.50 12.43
CA GLY A 420 -26.44 -0.67 11.79
C GLY A 420 -25.96 -0.96 10.36
N ALA A 421 -24.81 -0.40 9.94
CA ALA A 421 -24.19 -0.76 8.68
C ALA A 421 -23.57 -2.17 8.73
N ARG A 422 -23.52 -2.85 7.59
CA ARG A 422 -22.76 -4.09 7.43
C ARG A 422 -21.38 -3.72 6.90
N MET A 423 -20.36 -3.90 7.71
CA MET A 423 -19.01 -3.59 7.27
C MET A 423 -18.44 -4.71 6.38
N SER A 424 -17.79 -4.35 5.28
CA SER A 424 -16.86 -5.24 4.61
C SER A 424 -15.68 -5.56 5.55
N PRO A 425 -15.08 -6.75 5.49
CA PRO A 425 -13.74 -6.93 6.05
C PRO A 425 -12.78 -5.86 5.49
N ALA A 426 -11.82 -5.42 6.30
CA ALA A 426 -10.86 -4.41 5.86
C ALA A 426 -9.93 -4.97 4.79
N GLY A 427 -9.61 -4.17 3.78
CA GLY A 427 -8.79 -4.56 2.64
C GLY A 427 -9.36 -5.77 1.89
N SER A 428 -10.67 -5.83 1.65
CA SER A 428 -11.30 -7.04 1.11
C SER A 428 -12.26 -6.84 -0.06
N ILE A 429 -12.53 -5.58 -0.43
CA ILE A 429 -13.38 -5.26 -1.57
C ILE A 429 -12.48 -5.11 -2.80
N GLY A 430 -12.77 -5.92 -3.82
CA GLY A 430 -11.91 -5.94 -5.00
C GLY A 430 -10.71 -6.85 -4.76
N ARG A 431 -9.49 -6.31 -4.65
CA ARG A 431 -8.24 -7.08 -4.47
C ARG A 431 -8.04 -7.39 -2.99
N PRO A 432 -8.18 -8.66 -2.56
CA PRO A 432 -8.03 -9.01 -1.16
C PRO A 432 -6.61 -8.69 -0.66
N GLY A 433 -6.52 -8.05 0.50
CA GLY A 433 -5.28 -7.67 1.17
C GLY A 433 -4.79 -6.24 0.91
N THR A 434 -5.52 -5.42 0.13
CA THR A 434 -5.21 -4.00 -0.07
C THR A 434 -6.49 -3.16 0.06
N ALA A 435 -6.34 -1.88 0.40
CA ALA A 435 -7.45 -0.93 0.39
C ALA A 435 -7.56 -0.15 -0.92
N GLU A 436 -6.74 -0.44 -1.94
CA GLU A 436 -6.67 0.37 -3.17
C GLU A 436 -7.98 0.43 -3.93
N ASP A 437 -8.72 -0.69 -3.94
CA ASP A 437 -10.03 -0.79 -4.55
C ASP A 437 -11.14 -1.06 -3.54
N ASP A 438 -10.87 -0.75 -2.27
CA ASP A 438 -11.83 -0.86 -1.18
C ASP A 438 -12.88 0.26 -1.23
N VAL A 439 -13.75 0.16 -2.23
CA VAL A 439 -14.88 1.05 -2.46
C VAL A 439 -16.16 0.23 -2.50
N ALA A 440 -16.94 0.27 -1.43
CA ALA A 440 -18.25 -0.37 -1.36
C ALA A 440 -19.30 0.49 -2.08
N ILE A 441 -20.10 -0.14 -2.96
CA ILE A 441 -21.25 0.48 -3.61
C ILE A 441 -22.51 -0.31 -3.22
N ASP A 442 -23.44 0.34 -2.53
CA ASP A 442 -24.76 -0.21 -2.19
C ASP A 442 -25.87 0.80 -2.53
N GLY A 443 -26.39 0.67 -3.76
CA GLY A 443 -27.37 1.60 -4.32
C GLY A 443 -26.79 2.99 -4.54
N LEU A 444 -27.29 3.98 -3.80
CA LEU A 444 -26.80 5.36 -3.87
C LEU A 444 -25.64 5.65 -2.90
N ILE A 445 -25.35 4.73 -1.98
CA ILE A 445 -24.27 4.90 -1.02
C ILE A 445 -22.99 4.33 -1.61
N ILE A 446 -21.96 5.16 -1.64
CA ILE A 446 -20.60 4.77 -2.05
C ILE A 446 -19.67 5.13 -0.91
N THR A 447 -18.97 4.15 -0.35
CA THR A 447 -17.97 4.41 0.70
C THR A 447 -16.60 3.92 0.26
N GLY A 448 -15.54 4.66 0.58
CA GLY A 448 -14.16 4.21 0.40
C GLY A 448 -13.45 4.02 1.75
N GLU A 449 -12.55 3.06 1.83
CA GLU A 449 -11.93 2.65 3.08
C GLU A 449 -10.95 3.70 3.65
N ASP A 450 -9.97 4.17 2.89
CA ASP A 450 -8.95 5.12 3.36
C ASP A 450 -8.28 5.92 2.23
N ASP A 451 -7.22 6.65 2.56
CA ASP A 451 -6.42 7.42 1.61
C ASP A 451 -5.80 6.56 0.49
N ILE A 452 -5.62 5.25 0.70
CA ILE A 452 -5.15 4.31 -0.33
C ILE A 452 -6.26 4.11 -1.37
N SER A 453 -7.52 3.99 -0.92
CA SER A 453 -8.70 3.86 -1.79
C SER A 453 -9.11 5.16 -2.50
N ALA A 454 -8.51 6.30 -2.17
CA ALA A 454 -8.98 7.63 -2.57
C ALA A 454 -9.06 7.82 -4.09
N ARG A 455 -8.06 7.33 -4.83
CA ARG A 455 -8.09 7.40 -6.30
C ARG A 455 -9.21 6.54 -6.88
N GLU A 456 -9.36 5.31 -6.38
CA GLU A 456 -10.41 4.41 -6.87
C GLU A 456 -11.80 4.94 -6.52
N MET A 457 -11.95 5.61 -5.38
CA MET A 457 -13.19 6.30 -5.02
C MET A 457 -13.65 7.26 -6.13
N GLY A 458 -12.75 8.09 -6.65
CA GLY A 458 -13.05 8.97 -7.80
C GLY A 458 -13.47 8.19 -9.04
N ARG A 459 -12.74 7.12 -9.38
CA ARG A 459 -13.05 6.27 -10.55
C ARG A 459 -14.41 5.58 -10.44
N ARG A 460 -14.79 5.14 -9.23
CA ARG A 460 -16.09 4.51 -8.98
C ARG A 460 -17.24 5.51 -9.05
N ILE A 461 -17.05 6.75 -8.59
CA ILE A 461 -18.04 7.81 -8.80
C ILE A 461 -18.23 8.08 -10.30
N VAL A 462 -17.13 8.19 -11.08
CA VAL A 462 -17.21 8.31 -12.55
C VAL A 462 -18.00 7.16 -13.16
N GLN A 463 -17.68 5.92 -12.77
CA GLN A 463 -18.36 4.72 -13.27
C GLN A 463 -19.87 4.76 -12.99
N VAL A 464 -20.28 5.11 -11.77
CA VAL A 464 -21.69 5.22 -11.38
C VAL A 464 -22.39 6.34 -12.15
N LEU A 465 -21.73 7.48 -12.36
CA LEU A 465 -22.30 8.59 -13.13
C LEU A 465 -22.40 8.32 -14.62
N ALA A 466 -21.53 7.46 -15.19
CA ALA A 466 -21.60 7.05 -16.60
C ALA A 466 -22.80 6.13 -16.90
N GLN A 467 -23.33 5.47 -15.86
CA GLN A 467 -24.48 4.57 -15.98
C GLN A 467 -25.82 5.30 -15.90
N LYS A 468 -25.84 6.55 -15.43
CA LYS A 468 -27.02 7.42 -15.28
C LYS A 468 -27.09 8.48 -16.37
#